data_AF-A0A399XIQ5-F1
#
_entry.id   AF-A0A399XIQ5-F1
#
_cell.length_a   1.000
_cell.length_b   1.000
_cell.length_c   1.000
_cell.angle_alpha   90.00
_cell.angle_beta   90.00
_cell.angle_gamma   90.00
#
_symmetry.space_group_name_H-M   'P 1'
#
loop_
_entity.id
_entity.type
_entity.pdbx_description
1 polymer ?
#
loop_
_entity_poly.entity_id
_entity_poly.type
_entity_poly.pdbx_seq_one_letter_code
_entity_poly.pdbx_strand_id
1 'polypeptide(L)'
;MTTTTKLEYTETELLASHDYAEALVAAGRTCHGGFLTDGSYQPPRTLHREPAIEAWQQSHTNRFGTQLLDLPLDTWPRNFPNVAQAKYLLSRGVTEPIISTLTRIGTVEGFGGFLRFTPIPDWDRVVAEDLAGTATAHLDRGLIEAHARDEAGFGDQAGHNQMWFAIRDIAFDNPVTEDQTKLMLESMGIVDPGGGMPDFEKLREAAMATRLTPADVDFTLEAFLQQLTRLLLIEISAFHVFAWAEEVLADPEVAAGDGEAARLVSYIRADETPHVGYIKTVLSELRDRTIVGDEYMYLGREIVDSIWDAALDESLNVRWPEGVDLTMREIEHAVEGRPDRDALLEGFHALGSIRPDRDGHWIGVHT
;
A
#
# COMPACT_ATOMS: atom_id res chain seq x y z
N MET A 1 -21.53 -9.32 -31.97
CA MET A 1 -20.29 -8.74 -32.52
C MET A 1 -19.23 -8.97 -31.47
N THR A 2 -18.25 -9.82 -31.73
CA THR A 2 -17.10 -10.02 -30.85
C THR A 2 -16.22 -8.78 -31.00
N THR A 3 -16.35 -7.82 -30.10
CA THR A 3 -15.38 -6.73 -29.97
C THR A 3 -14.06 -7.35 -29.56
N THR A 4 -13.04 -7.24 -30.42
CA THR A 4 -11.67 -7.63 -30.07
C THR A 4 -11.23 -6.75 -28.90
N THR A 5 -10.99 -7.35 -27.74
CA THR A 5 -10.48 -6.64 -26.56
C THR A 5 -9.11 -6.04 -26.87
N LYS A 6 -8.94 -4.74 -26.61
CA LYS A 6 -7.65 -4.03 -26.76
C LYS A 6 -6.71 -4.48 -25.64
N LEU A 7 -5.45 -4.78 -25.98
CA LEU A 7 -4.42 -5.23 -25.02
C LEU A 7 -3.11 -4.42 -25.09
N GLU A 8 -2.98 -3.56 -26.10
CA GLU A 8 -1.82 -2.70 -26.32
C GLU A 8 -2.20 -1.26 -26.01
N TYR A 9 -1.53 -0.65 -25.04
CA TYR A 9 -1.81 0.70 -24.57
C TYR A 9 -0.55 1.55 -24.59
N THR A 10 -0.69 2.80 -24.99
CA THR A 10 0.41 3.76 -24.91
C THR A 10 0.53 4.33 -23.49
N GLU A 11 1.71 4.87 -23.16
CA GLU A 11 1.92 5.58 -21.90
C GLU A 11 0.91 6.71 -21.69
N THR A 12 0.63 7.49 -22.73
CA THR A 12 -0.37 8.56 -22.68
C THR A 12 -1.76 8.03 -22.33
N GLU A 13 -2.13 6.85 -22.85
CA GLU A 13 -3.42 6.25 -22.51
C GLU A 13 -3.46 5.77 -21.06
N LEU A 14 -2.41 5.09 -20.59
CA LEU A 14 -2.35 4.58 -19.20
C LEU A 14 -2.25 5.70 -18.16
N LEU A 15 -1.78 6.89 -18.55
CA LEU A 15 -1.73 8.08 -17.70
C LEU A 15 -2.93 9.02 -17.88
N ALA A 16 -3.92 8.66 -18.70
CA ALA A 16 -5.07 9.52 -18.98
C ALA A 16 -6.13 9.44 -17.87
N SER A 17 -6.49 10.61 -17.34
CA SER A 17 -7.63 10.78 -16.42
C SER A 17 -8.93 11.03 -17.17
N HIS A 18 -10.06 10.86 -16.50
CA HIS A 18 -11.35 11.28 -17.03
C HIS A 18 -11.43 12.81 -17.15
N ASP A 19 -12.33 13.29 -18.02
CA ASP A 19 -12.67 14.71 -18.11
C ASP A 19 -13.50 15.11 -16.87
N TYR A 20 -12.82 15.56 -15.82
CA TYR A 20 -13.47 16.01 -14.59
C TYR A 20 -14.23 17.31 -14.81
N ALA A 21 -15.49 17.35 -14.35
CA ALA A 21 -16.28 18.56 -14.28
C ALA A 21 -15.83 19.46 -13.12
N GLU A 22 -15.37 18.85 -12.02
CA GLU A 22 -14.85 19.54 -10.85
C GLU A 22 -13.60 18.81 -10.33
N ALA A 23 -12.57 19.55 -9.96
CA ALA A 23 -11.37 18.98 -9.36
C ALA A 23 -11.60 18.62 -7.89
N LEU A 24 -10.97 17.56 -7.40
CA LEU A 24 -10.90 17.31 -5.97
C LEU A 24 -9.99 18.36 -5.31
N VAL A 25 -10.52 19.11 -4.35
CA VAL A 25 -9.77 20.09 -3.56
C VAL A 25 -9.92 19.76 -2.09
N ALA A 26 -8.79 19.56 -1.40
CA ALA A 26 -8.75 19.29 0.04
C ALA A 26 -7.73 20.21 0.72
N ALA A 27 -8.13 20.83 1.84
CA ALA A 27 -7.28 21.78 2.58
C ALA A 27 -6.62 22.86 1.69
N GLY A 28 -7.34 23.34 0.67
CA GLY A 28 -6.87 24.35 -0.28
C GLY A 28 -5.88 23.86 -1.34
N ARG A 29 -5.66 22.55 -1.45
CA ARG A 29 -4.79 21.91 -2.46
C ARG A 29 -5.63 21.15 -3.48
N THR A 30 -5.24 21.24 -4.74
CA THR A 30 -5.80 20.39 -5.80
C THR A 30 -5.21 18.99 -5.65
N CYS A 31 -6.04 18.01 -5.35
CA CYS A 31 -5.68 16.60 -5.32
C CYS A 31 -5.81 15.99 -6.72
N HIS A 32 -5.23 14.81 -6.90
CA HIS A 32 -5.54 13.99 -8.06
C HIS A 32 -6.98 13.46 -7.99
N GLY A 33 -7.46 12.90 -9.10
CA GLY A 33 -8.86 12.52 -9.25
C GLY A 33 -9.78 13.74 -9.40
N GLY A 34 -11.07 13.48 -9.47
CA GLY A 34 -12.07 14.54 -9.60
C GLY A 34 -13.48 14.00 -9.77
N PHE A 35 -14.41 14.91 -10.00
CA PHE A 35 -15.84 14.58 -10.08
C PHE A 35 -16.36 14.74 -11.49
N LEU A 36 -17.22 13.82 -11.92
CA LEU A 36 -17.99 13.95 -13.15
C LEU A 36 -19.16 14.90 -12.98
N THR A 37 -19.86 15.20 -14.07
CA THR A 37 -21.02 16.12 -14.07
C THR A 37 -22.18 15.67 -13.17
N ASP A 38 -22.26 14.39 -12.81
CA ASP A 38 -23.26 13.85 -11.89
C ASP A 38 -22.81 13.86 -10.41
N GLY A 39 -21.60 14.37 -10.14
CA GLY A 39 -21.01 14.43 -8.80
C GLY A 39 -20.32 13.13 -8.36
N SER A 40 -20.24 12.11 -9.21
CA SER A 40 -19.49 10.89 -8.89
C SER A 40 -17.99 11.15 -8.94
N TYR A 41 -17.26 10.69 -7.91
CA TYR A 41 -15.81 10.69 -7.90
C TYR A 41 -15.26 9.69 -8.90
N GLN A 42 -14.17 10.04 -9.56
CA GLN A 42 -13.40 9.20 -10.46
C GLN A 42 -11.91 9.27 -10.07
N PRO A 43 -11.28 8.10 -9.84
CA PRO A 43 -9.85 8.01 -9.57
C PRO A 43 -8.99 8.64 -10.68
N PRO A 44 -7.76 9.10 -10.36
CA PRO A 44 -6.81 9.55 -11.36
C PRO A 44 -6.44 8.42 -12.32
N ARG A 45 -6.19 8.79 -13.58
CA ARG A 45 -5.52 7.93 -14.57
C ARG A 45 -6.26 6.61 -14.85
N THR A 46 -7.56 6.53 -14.59
CA THR A 46 -8.35 5.30 -14.81
C THR A 46 -9.11 5.26 -16.12
N LEU A 47 -9.11 6.33 -16.93
CA LEU A 47 -9.86 6.39 -18.19
C LEU A 47 -9.58 5.19 -19.11
N HIS A 48 -8.33 4.76 -19.15
CA HIS A 48 -7.92 3.57 -19.88
C HIS A 48 -7.24 2.51 -19.02
N ARG A 49 -6.61 2.89 -17.90
CA ARG A 49 -5.87 1.95 -17.04
C ARG A 49 -6.77 0.87 -16.44
N GLU A 50 -7.94 1.23 -15.94
CA GLU A 50 -8.89 0.27 -15.35
C GLU A 50 -9.42 -0.74 -16.39
N PRO A 51 -9.98 -0.33 -17.55
CA PRO A 51 -10.40 -1.30 -18.56
C PRO A 51 -9.24 -2.07 -19.18
N ALA A 52 -8.01 -1.53 -19.17
CA ALA A 52 -6.81 -2.27 -19.59
C ALA A 52 -6.48 -3.40 -18.62
N ILE A 53 -6.53 -3.14 -17.31
CA ILE A 53 -6.33 -4.15 -16.26
C ILE A 53 -7.35 -5.29 -16.42
N GLU A 54 -8.64 -4.96 -16.54
CA GLU A 54 -9.69 -5.96 -16.76
C GLU A 54 -9.43 -6.79 -18.03
N ALA A 55 -9.01 -6.13 -19.12
CA ALA A 55 -8.68 -6.78 -20.37
C ALA A 55 -7.50 -7.76 -20.23
N TRP A 56 -6.42 -7.38 -19.55
CA TRP A 56 -5.27 -8.25 -19.30
C TRP A 56 -5.63 -9.41 -18.38
N GLN A 57 -6.41 -9.18 -17.32
CA GLN A 57 -6.91 -10.23 -16.42
C GLN A 57 -7.76 -11.26 -17.16
N GLN A 58 -8.68 -10.80 -18.01
CA GLN A 58 -9.51 -11.68 -18.82
C GLN A 58 -8.67 -12.45 -19.86
N SER A 59 -7.68 -11.79 -20.47
CA SER A 59 -6.73 -12.40 -21.40
C SER A 59 -5.91 -13.51 -20.73
N HIS A 60 -5.36 -13.23 -19.55
CA HIS A 60 -4.65 -14.20 -18.70
C HIS A 60 -5.54 -15.41 -18.39
N THR A 61 -6.74 -15.18 -17.87
CA THR A 61 -7.69 -16.24 -17.52
C THR A 61 -8.02 -17.11 -18.75
N ASN A 62 -8.25 -16.50 -19.91
CA ASN A 62 -8.55 -17.23 -21.14
C ASN A 62 -7.36 -18.06 -21.65
N ARG A 63 -6.13 -17.59 -21.42
CA ARG A 63 -4.91 -18.24 -21.90
C ARG A 63 -4.47 -19.39 -20.99
N PHE A 64 -4.50 -19.18 -19.68
CA PHE A 64 -3.92 -20.13 -18.71
C PHE A 64 -4.98 -20.97 -17.98
N GLY A 65 -6.24 -20.51 -17.92
CA GLY A 65 -7.31 -21.20 -17.19
C GLY A 65 -7.12 -21.22 -15.67
N THR A 66 -6.26 -20.35 -15.16
CA THR A 66 -5.93 -20.17 -13.74
C THR A 66 -6.64 -18.94 -13.17
N GLN A 67 -6.85 -18.93 -11.86
CA GLN A 67 -7.28 -17.72 -11.16
C GLN A 67 -6.08 -16.78 -10.97
N LEU A 68 -6.35 -15.48 -10.91
CA LEU A 68 -5.35 -14.51 -10.51
C LEU A 68 -4.90 -14.79 -9.07
N LEU A 69 -3.62 -14.52 -8.81
CA LEU A 69 -3.06 -14.47 -7.48
C LEU A 69 -3.86 -13.47 -6.63
N ASP A 70 -4.38 -13.95 -5.51
CA ASP A 70 -5.21 -13.17 -4.61
C ASP A 70 -4.99 -13.61 -3.16
N LEU A 71 -5.24 -12.69 -2.24
CA LEU A 71 -5.27 -12.94 -0.82
C LEU A 71 -6.56 -12.36 -0.23
N PRO A 72 -7.46 -13.19 0.32
CA PRO A 72 -8.66 -12.72 0.97
C PRO A 72 -8.34 -11.72 2.09
N LEU A 73 -9.10 -10.62 2.17
CA LEU A 73 -8.86 -9.54 3.15
C LEU A 73 -8.98 -10.01 4.61
N ASP A 74 -9.76 -11.06 4.87
CA ASP A 74 -9.89 -11.72 6.18
C ASP A 74 -8.66 -12.52 6.59
N THR A 75 -7.68 -12.70 5.71
CA THR A 75 -6.34 -13.22 6.06
C THR A 75 -5.58 -12.22 6.94
N TRP A 76 -5.86 -10.92 6.78
CA TRP A 76 -5.19 -9.87 7.53
C TRP A 76 -5.90 -9.57 8.85
N PRO A 77 -5.14 -9.35 9.94
CA PRO A 77 -5.70 -8.80 11.15
C PRO A 77 -6.32 -7.42 10.88
N ARG A 78 -7.40 -7.10 11.60
CA ARG A 78 -7.98 -5.74 11.58
C ARG A 78 -6.97 -4.72 12.14
N ASN A 79 -7.20 -3.46 11.80
CA ASN A 79 -6.36 -2.35 12.27
C ASN A 79 -6.23 -2.34 13.80
N PHE A 80 -5.02 -2.03 14.27
CA PHE A 80 -4.72 -1.73 15.66
C PHE A 80 -4.25 -0.27 15.80
N PRO A 81 -4.85 0.55 16.69
CA PRO A 81 -6.01 0.23 17.51
C PRO A 81 -7.26 0.01 16.66
N ASN A 82 -8.21 -0.78 17.15
CA ASN A 82 -9.50 -0.91 16.48
C ASN A 82 -10.32 0.40 16.60
N VAL A 83 -11.48 0.49 15.92
CA VAL A 83 -12.31 1.72 15.92
C VAL A 83 -12.72 2.13 17.33
N ALA A 84 -13.20 1.19 18.15
CA ALA A 84 -13.65 1.49 19.51
C ALA A 84 -12.50 2.01 20.39
N GLN A 85 -11.32 1.42 20.26
CA GLN A 85 -10.11 1.86 20.93
C GLN A 85 -9.67 3.26 20.49
N ALA A 86 -9.67 3.53 19.18
CA ALA A 86 -9.33 4.85 18.65
C ALA A 86 -10.29 5.93 19.15
N LYS A 87 -11.61 5.71 19.03
CA LYS A 87 -12.63 6.64 19.53
C LYS A 87 -12.54 6.84 21.04
N TYR A 88 -12.21 5.79 21.79
CA TYR A 88 -11.97 5.89 23.23
C TYR A 88 -10.81 6.83 23.55
N LEU A 89 -9.65 6.68 22.90
CA LEU A 89 -8.50 7.59 23.09
C LEU A 89 -8.89 9.04 22.79
N LEU A 90 -9.54 9.27 21.64
CA LEU A 90 -9.97 10.61 21.21
C LEU A 90 -10.94 11.24 22.22
N SER A 91 -11.93 10.48 22.72
CA SER A 91 -12.90 10.96 23.72
C SER A 91 -12.25 11.35 25.07
N ARG A 92 -11.02 10.87 25.34
CA ARG A 92 -10.24 11.16 26.55
C ARG A 92 -9.20 12.27 26.33
N GLY A 93 -9.23 12.89 25.15
CA GLY A 93 -8.29 13.95 24.75
C GLY A 93 -6.88 13.43 24.49
N VAL A 94 -6.74 12.15 24.11
CA VAL A 94 -5.46 11.55 23.69
C VAL A 94 -5.51 11.41 22.17
N THR A 95 -4.99 12.42 21.46
CA THR A 95 -5.12 12.53 20.00
C THR A 95 -3.84 12.18 19.26
N GLU A 96 -2.70 12.32 19.93
CA GLU A 96 -1.36 12.18 19.37
C GLU A 96 -1.13 10.83 18.67
N PRO A 97 -1.55 9.66 19.22
CA PRO A 97 -1.37 8.39 18.52
C PRO A 97 -2.12 8.29 17.19
N ILE A 98 -3.31 8.88 17.10
CA ILE A 98 -4.11 8.87 15.86
C ILE A 98 -3.51 9.85 14.84
N ILE A 99 -3.14 11.05 15.28
CA ILE A 99 -2.45 12.06 14.45
C ILE A 99 -1.14 11.49 13.88
N SER A 100 -0.34 10.82 14.71
CA SER A 100 0.91 10.17 14.29
C SER A 100 0.65 9.06 13.27
N THR A 101 -0.38 8.23 13.49
CA THR A 101 -0.77 7.18 12.54
C THR A 101 -1.13 7.76 11.17
N LEU A 102 -2.00 8.77 11.10
CA LEU A 102 -2.37 9.41 9.82
C LEU A 102 -1.17 10.06 9.13
N THR A 103 -0.27 10.68 9.90
CA THR A 103 0.97 11.30 9.37
C THR A 103 1.91 10.24 8.80
N ARG A 104 2.04 9.11 9.49
CA ARG A 104 2.88 8.00 9.05
C ARG A 104 2.33 7.38 7.77
N ILE A 105 1.02 7.17 7.67
CA ILE A 105 0.39 6.67 6.43
C ILE A 105 0.74 7.59 5.25
N GLY A 106 0.47 8.90 5.37
CA GLY A 106 0.80 9.85 4.31
C GLY A 106 2.29 9.87 3.94
N THR A 107 3.17 9.68 4.92
CA THR A 107 4.62 9.59 4.66
C THR A 107 4.98 8.31 3.90
N VAL A 108 4.44 7.15 4.30
CA VAL A 108 4.68 5.86 3.63
C VAL A 108 4.16 5.88 2.20
N GLU A 109 2.93 6.36 1.99
CA GLU A 109 2.37 6.48 0.65
C GLU A 109 3.22 7.40 -0.22
N GLY A 110 3.75 8.51 0.33
CA GLY A 110 4.70 9.35 -0.40
C GLY A 110 5.94 8.61 -0.92
N PHE A 111 6.37 7.54 -0.24
CA PHE A 111 7.45 6.69 -0.71
C PHE A 111 7.07 5.77 -1.88
N GLY A 112 5.79 5.57 -2.15
CA GLY A 112 5.31 4.97 -3.41
C GLY A 112 5.79 5.74 -4.65
N GLY A 113 6.13 7.02 -4.50
CA GLY A 113 6.84 7.79 -5.53
C GLY A 113 8.18 7.17 -5.97
N PHE A 114 8.85 6.37 -5.12
CA PHE A 114 10.10 5.68 -5.46
C PHE A 114 9.90 4.50 -6.42
N LEU A 115 8.66 4.04 -6.66
CA LEU A 115 8.39 2.96 -7.60
C LEU A 115 8.95 3.24 -9.00
N ARG A 116 9.01 4.52 -9.41
CA ARG A 116 9.62 4.95 -10.69
C ARG A 116 11.11 4.60 -10.84
N PHE A 117 11.80 4.28 -9.75
CA PHE A 117 13.20 3.88 -9.75
C PHE A 117 13.39 2.37 -9.66
N THR A 118 12.29 1.60 -9.66
CA THR A 118 12.32 0.14 -9.65
C THR A 118 13.08 -0.39 -10.87
N PRO A 119 14.18 -1.15 -10.67
CA PRO A 119 14.89 -1.76 -11.78
C PRO A 119 14.00 -2.81 -12.47
N ILE A 120 13.77 -2.63 -13.76
CA ILE A 120 12.96 -3.56 -14.57
C ILE A 120 13.87 -4.67 -15.12
N PRO A 121 13.51 -5.95 -14.93
CA PRO A 121 14.24 -7.06 -15.52
C PRO A 121 14.25 -7.00 -17.05
N ASP A 122 15.30 -7.54 -17.67
CA ASP A 122 15.31 -7.77 -19.11
C ASP A 122 14.38 -8.95 -19.44
N TRP A 123 13.13 -8.64 -19.78
CA TRP A 123 12.08 -9.64 -19.97
C TRP A 123 12.40 -10.67 -21.05
N ASP A 124 13.04 -10.25 -22.14
CA ASP A 124 13.44 -11.14 -23.25
C ASP A 124 14.50 -12.16 -22.80
N ARG A 125 15.24 -11.84 -21.74
CA ARG A 125 16.23 -12.73 -21.13
C ARG A 125 15.60 -13.65 -20.08
N VAL A 126 14.67 -13.16 -19.27
CA VAL A 126 14.24 -13.85 -18.04
C VAL A 126 12.88 -14.56 -18.16
N VAL A 127 12.12 -14.33 -19.23
CA VAL A 127 10.86 -15.03 -19.52
C VAL A 127 10.91 -15.67 -20.90
N ALA A 128 10.55 -16.95 -21.02
CA ALA A 128 10.69 -17.68 -22.27
C ALA A 128 9.64 -17.30 -23.32
N GLU A 129 8.45 -16.91 -22.87
CA GLU A 129 7.29 -16.64 -23.74
C GLU A 129 7.08 -15.15 -24.01
N ASP A 130 6.55 -14.83 -25.20
CA ASP A 130 6.17 -13.46 -25.58
C ASP A 130 5.18 -12.82 -24.58
N LEU A 131 5.52 -11.59 -24.18
CA LEU A 131 4.77 -10.74 -23.25
C LEU A 131 3.93 -9.66 -23.96
N ALA A 132 3.96 -9.56 -25.28
CA ALA A 132 3.07 -8.63 -25.99
C ALA A 132 1.61 -8.83 -25.56
N GLY A 133 0.89 -7.72 -25.35
CA GLY A 133 -0.49 -7.70 -24.89
C GLY A 133 -0.72 -8.13 -23.44
N THR A 134 0.30 -8.08 -22.58
CA THR A 134 0.20 -8.37 -21.13
C THR A 134 0.35 -7.11 -20.28
N ALA A 135 -0.10 -7.15 -19.03
CA ALA A 135 0.17 -6.07 -18.07
C ALA A 135 1.69 -5.94 -17.83
N THR A 136 2.41 -7.06 -17.81
CA THR A 136 3.87 -7.11 -17.62
C THR A 136 4.61 -6.29 -18.68
N ALA A 137 4.21 -6.37 -19.95
CA ALA A 137 4.79 -5.57 -21.03
C ALA A 137 4.49 -4.06 -20.94
N HIS A 138 3.61 -3.64 -20.03
CA HIS A 138 3.22 -2.25 -19.83
C HIS A 138 3.71 -1.66 -18.48
N LEU A 139 4.46 -2.42 -17.69
CA LEU A 139 4.99 -2.00 -16.38
C LEU A 139 5.74 -0.66 -16.46
N ASP A 140 6.75 -0.59 -17.32
CA ASP A 140 7.60 0.58 -17.56
C ASP A 140 7.03 1.54 -18.62
N ARG A 141 5.85 1.22 -19.17
CA ARG A 141 5.13 2.03 -20.16
C ARG A 141 3.94 2.77 -19.59
N GLY A 142 3.88 2.93 -18.27
CA GLY A 142 2.89 3.78 -17.62
C GLY A 142 2.26 3.20 -16.37
N LEU A 143 2.28 1.88 -16.12
CA LEU A 143 1.65 1.31 -14.92
C LEU A 143 2.38 1.74 -13.64
N ILE A 144 3.71 1.58 -13.60
CA ILE A 144 4.54 2.00 -12.47
C ILE A 144 4.50 3.53 -12.30
N GLU A 145 4.55 4.27 -13.40
CA GLU A 145 4.52 5.73 -13.35
C GLU A 145 3.14 6.25 -12.90
N ALA A 146 2.04 5.61 -13.31
CA ALA A 146 0.70 5.97 -12.85
C ALA A 146 0.61 5.81 -11.33
N HIS A 147 0.99 4.62 -10.83
CA HIS A 147 1.01 4.32 -9.40
C HIS A 147 1.91 5.33 -8.64
N ALA A 148 3.14 5.55 -9.09
CA ALA A 148 4.06 6.50 -8.44
C ALA A 148 3.56 7.96 -8.40
N ARG A 149 2.71 8.37 -9.36
CA ARG A 149 2.09 9.70 -9.39
C ARG A 149 0.87 9.80 -8.48
N ASP A 150 0.12 8.72 -8.34
CA ASP A 150 -1.03 8.67 -7.45
C ASP A 150 -0.52 8.77 -6.00
N GLU A 151 0.52 8.02 -5.66
CA GLU A 151 1.12 8.05 -4.32
C GLU A 151 1.76 9.40 -3.91
N ALA A 152 2.61 9.96 -4.78
CA ALA A 152 3.45 11.12 -4.44
C ALA A 152 2.98 12.46 -5.04
N GLY A 153 1.99 12.43 -5.94
CA GLY A 153 1.55 13.58 -6.72
C GLY A 153 2.34 13.79 -8.01
N PHE A 154 1.85 14.70 -8.85
CA PHE A 154 2.50 15.07 -10.11
C PHE A 154 2.15 16.50 -10.53
N GLY A 155 3.18 17.28 -10.88
CA GLY A 155 3.01 18.70 -11.20
C GLY A 155 2.43 19.45 -9.99
N ASP A 156 1.29 20.10 -10.20
CA ASP A 156 0.60 20.87 -9.17
C ASP A 156 -0.45 20.05 -8.39
N GLN A 157 -0.62 18.75 -8.73
CA GLN A 157 -1.59 17.88 -8.06
C GLN A 157 -0.95 17.14 -6.88
N ALA A 158 -1.62 17.22 -5.73
CA ALA A 158 -1.34 16.40 -4.56
C ALA A 158 -1.68 14.92 -4.81
N GLY A 159 -0.76 14.04 -4.42
CA GLY A 159 -1.00 12.59 -4.33
C GLY A 159 -1.56 12.17 -2.99
N HIS A 160 -1.65 10.86 -2.77
CA HIS A 160 -2.20 10.29 -1.54
C HIS A 160 -1.46 10.78 -0.29
N ASN A 161 -0.14 10.94 -0.37
CA ASN A 161 0.68 11.49 0.72
C ASN A 161 0.12 12.81 1.31
N GLN A 162 -0.14 13.77 0.44
CA GLN A 162 -0.67 15.08 0.80
C GLN A 162 -2.15 15.03 1.12
N MET A 163 -2.89 14.10 0.51
CA MET A 163 -4.29 13.85 0.87
C MET A 163 -4.40 13.35 2.31
N TRP A 164 -3.53 12.46 2.79
CA TRP A 164 -3.51 12.05 4.21
C TRP A 164 -3.13 13.17 5.16
N PHE A 165 -2.21 14.04 4.76
CA PHE A 165 -1.93 15.24 5.56
C PHE A 165 -3.17 16.15 5.63
N ALA A 166 -3.90 16.33 4.52
CA ALA A 166 -5.15 17.05 4.53
C ALA A 166 -6.23 16.36 5.40
N ILE A 167 -6.37 15.03 5.32
CA ILE A 167 -7.28 14.23 6.18
C ILE A 167 -7.00 14.50 7.65
N ARG A 168 -5.74 14.39 8.06
CA ARG A 168 -5.29 14.67 9.44
C ARG A 168 -5.60 16.11 9.84
N ASP A 169 -5.25 17.07 8.99
CA ASP A 169 -5.38 18.50 9.30
C ASP A 169 -6.85 18.92 9.39
N ILE A 170 -7.72 18.34 8.56
CA ILE A 170 -9.17 18.53 8.61
C ILE A 170 -9.75 17.90 9.89
N ALA A 171 -9.37 16.68 10.22
CA ALA A 171 -9.92 15.95 11.36
C ALA A 171 -9.50 16.51 12.72
N PHE A 172 -8.31 17.12 12.81
CA PHE A 172 -7.69 17.56 14.07
C PHE A 172 -7.30 19.05 14.09
N ASP A 173 -7.95 19.87 13.26
CA ASP A 173 -7.78 21.33 13.21
C ASP A 173 -6.32 21.80 13.07
N ASN A 174 -5.60 21.23 12.08
CA ASN A 174 -4.18 21.52 11.79
C ASN A 174 -3.26 21.27 13.00
N PRO A 175 -3.13 20.01 13.43
CA PRO A 175 -2.31 19.68 14.60
C PRO A 175 -0.83 19.99 14.34
N VAL A 176 -0.09 20.28 15.41
CA VAL A 176 1.37 20.36 15.32
C VAL A 176 1.91 18.93 15.20
N THR A 177 2.69 18.67 14.15
CA THR A 177 3.31 17.37 13.91
C THR A 177 4.82 17.50 13.77
N GLU A 178 5.54 16.48 14.23
CA GLU A 178 6.96 16.35 13.94
C GLU A 178 7.16 15.71 12.55
N ASP A 179 8.18 16.16 11.82
CA ASP A 179 8.59 15.50 10.60
C ASP A 179 9.33 14.20 10.93
N GLN A 180 8.64 13.07 10.74
CA GLN A 180 9.18 11.73 10.98
C GLN A 180 9.79 11.11 9.72
N THR A 181 9.86 11.82 8.60
CA THR A 181 10.31 11.29 7.30
C THR A 181 11.67 10.60 7.41
N LYS A 182 12.64 11.23 8.09
CA LYS A 182 13.98 10.65 8.26
C LYS A 182 13.94 9.33 9.04
N LEU A 183 13.22 9.27 10.16
CA LEU A 183 13.11 8.07 10.99
C LEU A 183 12.44 6.93 10.22
N MET A 184 11.44 7.26 9.39
CA MET A 184 10.75 6.29 8.56
C MET A 184 11.64 5.77 7.43
N LEU A 185 12.40 6.64 6.76
CA LEU A 185 13.38 6.23 5.76
C LEU A 185 14.44 5.30 6.38
N GLU A 186 14.90 5.57 7.60
CA GLU A 186 15.85 4.72 8.33
C GLU A 186 15.22 3.36 8.67
N SER A 187 13.97 3.34 9.18
CA SER A 187 13.23 2.11 9.49
C SER A 187 12.98 1.23 8.26
N MET A 188 12.74 1.86 7.11
CA MET A 188 12.54 1.18 5.83
C MET A 188 13.87 0.80 5.14
N GLY A 189 15.02 1.14 5.73
CA GLY A 189 16.33 0.85 5.15
C GLY A 189 16.64 1.64 3.86
N ILE A 190 15.87 2.71 3.59
CA ILE A 190 16.06 3.59 2.42
C ILE A 190 17.26 4.53 2.65
N VAL A 191 17.54 4.88 3.90
CA VAL A 191 18.75 5.62 4.31
C VAL A 191 19.40 4.92 5.51
N ASP A 192 20.73 5.02 5.62
CA ASP A 192 21.43 4.46 6.79
C ASP A 192 21.08 5.24 8.07
N PRO A 193 21.07 4.58 9.25
CA PRO A 193 20.92 5.26 10.53
C PRO A 193 21.91 6.42 10.67
N GLY A 194 21.40 7.65 10.78
CA GLY A 194 22.20 8.88 10.81
C GLY A 194 22.11 9.72 9.53
N GLY A 195 21.52 9.21 8.44
CA GLY A 195 21.28 9.93 7.19
C GLY A 195 22.36 9.77 6.11
N GLY A 196 23.15 8.70 6.17
CA GLY A 196 24.07 8.33 5.09
C GLY A 196 23.34 7.73 3.89
N MET A 197 23.89 7.91 2.68
CA MET A 197 23.47 7.11 1.53
C MET A 197 23.79 5.65 1.81
N PRO A 198 22.85 4.71 1.61
CA PRO A 198 23.11 3.30 1.86
C PRO A 198 24.29 2.80 1.02
N ASP A 199 25.08 1.91 1.61
CA ASP A 199 26.10 1.16 0.89
C ASP A 199 25.41 0.11 -0.01
N PHE A 200 25.05 0.54 -1.23
CA PHE A 200 24.28 -0.29 -2.17
C PHE A 200 24.98 -1.61 -2.51
N GLU A 201 26.30 -1.66 -2.48
CA GLU A 201 27.04 -2.91 -2.70
C GLU A 201 26.82 -3.86 -1.53
N LYS A 202 26.92 -3.39 -0.28
CA LYS A 202 26.62 -4.22 0.90
C LYS A 202 25.16 -4.65 0.97
N LEU A 203 24.22 -3.77 0.62
CA LEU A 203 22.81 -4.13 0.54
C LEU A 203 22.59 -5.22 -0.50
N ARG A 204 23.25 -5.10 -1.65
CA ARG A 204 23.22 -6.13 -2.70
C ARG A 204 23.84 -7.44 -2.21
N GLU A 205 25.01 -7.41 -1.56
CA GLU A 205 25.66 -8.59 -0.99
C GLU A 205 24.76 -9.29 0.03
N ALA A 206 24.14 -8.53 0.94
CA ALA A 206 23.21 -9.05 1.93
C ALA A 206 21.98 -9.68 1.27
N ALA A 207 21.37 -9.01 0.28
CA ALA A 207 20.24 -9.53 -0.47
C ALA A 207 20.60 -10.79 -1.28
N MET A 208 21.82 -10.85 -1.83
CA MET A 208 22.34 -12.06 -2.51
C MET A 208 22.59 -13.22 -1.54
N ALA A 209 22.88 -12.95 -0.26
CA ALA A 209 23.06 -13.99 0.75
C ALA A 209 21.72 -14.60 1.21
N THR A 210 20.60 -13.90 1.02
CA THR A 210 19.25 -14.32 1.45
C THR A 210 18.32 -14.58 0.27
N ARG A 211 18.86 -15.07 -0.84
CA ARG A 211 18.11 -15.42 -2.05
C ARG A 211 16.97 -16.39 -1.74
N LEU A 212 15.79 -16.11 -2.30
CA LEU A 212 14.60 -16.95 -2.22
C LEU A 212 14.42 -17.84 -3.46
N THR A 213 15.21 -17.59 -4.51
CA THR A 213 15.16 -18.32 -5.78
C THR A 213 16.48 -19.04 -6.07
N PRO A 214 16.49 -20.04 -6.98
CA PRO A 214 17.71 -20.71 -7.41
C PRO A 214 18.81 -19.73 -7.86
N ALA A 215 20.07 -20.11 -7.68
CA ALA A 215 21.21 -19.21 -7.86
C ALA A 215 21.42 -18.75 -9.31
N ASP A 216 20.92 -19.49 -10.29
CA ASP A 216 21.00 -19.16 -11.73
C ASP A 216 19.83 -18.30 -12.22
N VAL A 217 18.83 -18.01 -11.38
CA VAL A 217 17.77 -17.04 -11.70
C VAL A 217 18.31 -15.61 -11.60
N ASP A 218 17.94 -14.74 -12.53
CA ASP A 218 18.41 -13.35 -12.54
C ASP A 218 18.05 -12.61 -11.24
N PHE A 219 19.03 -11.90 -10.67
CA PHE A 219 18.84 -11.17 -9.41
C PHE A 219 17.91 -9.98 -9.52
N THR A 220 17.90 -9.29 -10.66
CA THR A 220 16.98 -8.17 -10.87
C THR A 220 15.55 -8.68 -10.94
N LEU A 221 15.30 -9.83 -11.58
CA LEU A 221 13.99 -10.50 -11.56
C LEU A 221 13.53 -10.83 -10.13
N GLU A 222 14.38 -11.49 -9.34
CA GLU A 222 14.02 -11.82 -7.97
C GLU A 222 13.73 -10.58 -7.13
N ALA A 223 14.60 -9.56 -7.18
CA ALA A 223 14.42 -8.32 -6.45
C ALA A 223 13.13 -7.59 -6.85
N PHE A 224 12.83 -7.56 -8.16
CA PHE A 224 11.61 -6.99 -8.70
C PHE A 224 10.36 -7.73 -8.17
N LEU A 225 10.34 -9.06 -8.26
CA LEU A 225 9.22 -9.87 -7.76
C LEU A 225 9.01 -9.71 -6.26
N GLN A 226 10.10 -9.66 -5.48
CA GLN A 226 10.05 -9.41 -4.04
C GLN A 226 9.45 -8.03 -3.71
N GLN A 227 9.88 -6.99 -4.42
CA GLN A 227 9.36 -5.63 -4.23
C GLN A 227 7.87 -5.56 -4.59
N LEU A 228 7.50 -6.09 -5.76
CA LEU A 228 6.13 -6.05 -6.26
C LEU A 228 5.16 -6.87 -5.40
N THR A 229 5.62 -8.01 -4.88
CA THR A 229 4.87 -8.85 -3.94
C THR A 229 4.65 -8.11 -2.61
N ARG A 230 5.69 -7.53 -2.02
CA ARG A 230 5.55 -6.75 -0.77
C ARG A 230 4.62 -5.56 -0.95
N LEU A 231 4.74 -4.85 -2.07
CA LEU A 231 3.83 -3.76 -2.42
C LEU A 231 2.38 -4.24 -2.45
N LEU A 232 2.08 -5.33 -3.16
CA LEU A 232 0.71 -5.89 -3.20
C LEU A 232 0.17 -6.25 -1.82
N LEU A 233 0.98 -6.88 -0.97
CA LEU A 233 0.56 -7.24 0.38
C LEU A 233 0.26 -6.00 1.22
N ILE A 234 1.06 -4.93 1.07
CA ILE A 234 0.80 -3.63 1.70
C ILE A 234 -0.54 -3.08 1.20
N GLU A 235 -0.78 -3.00 -0.11
CA GLU A 235 -2.02 -2.48 -0.69
C GLU A 235 -3.26 -3.24 -0.18
N ILE A 236 -3.18 -4.58 -0.15
CA ILE A 236 -4.30 -5.40 0.35
C ILE A 236 -4.54 -5.13 1.84
N SER A 237 -3.48 -5.05 2.64
CA SER A 237 -3.60 -4.80 4.08
C SER A 237 -4.12 -3.39 4.40
N ALA A 238 -3.81 -2.40 3.56
CA ALA A 238 -4.20 -1.01 3.73
C ALA A 238 -5.72 -0.81 3.71
N PHE A 239 -6.49 -1.71 3.07
CA PHE A 239 -7.96 -1.68 3.12
C PHE A 239 -8.54 -1.70 4.54
N HIS A 240 -7.90 -2.39 5.50
CA HIS A 240 -8.33 -2.34 6.90
C HIS A 240 -8.04 -0.99 7.55
N VAL A 241 -6.94 -0.35 7.17
CA VAL A 241 -6.57 1.00 7.63
C VAL A 241 -7.54 2.04 7.08
N PHE A 242 -7.89 1.96 5.79
CA PHE A 242 -8.86 2.88 5.18
C PHE A 242 -10.23 2.73 5.82
N ALA A 243 -10.74 1.50 5.96
CA ALA A 243 -12.03 1.26 6.61
C ALA A 243 -12.04 1.76 8.06
N TRP A 244 -10.94 1.56 8.80
CA TRP A 244 -10.77 2.09 10.15
C TRP A 244 -10.78 3.62 10.17
N ALA A 245 -10.00 4.27 9.29
CA ALA A 245 -9.91 5.72 9.24
C ALA A 245 -11.24 6.36 8.82
N GLU A 246 -11.93 5.79 7.82
CA GLU A 246 -13.29 6.21 7.44
C GLU A 246 -14.24 6.19 8.66
N GLU A 247 -14.28 5.09 9.40
CA GLU A 247 -15.23 4.93 10.52
C GLU A 247 -14.89 5.81 11.73
N VAL A 248 -13.60 6.01 12.03
CA VAL A 248 -13.15 6.90 13.11
C VAL A 248 -13.41 8.35 12.75
N LEU A 249 -13.05 8.77 11.53
CA LEU A 249 -13.08 10.18 11.11
C LEU A 249 -14.47 10.64 10.64
N ALA A 250 -15.42 9.72 10.44
CA ALA A 250 -16.81 10.05 10.17
C ALA A 250 -17.60 10.47 11.43
N ASP A 251 -17.03 10.26 12.61
CA ASP A 251 -17.70 10.51 13.89
C ASP A 251 -17.48 11.96 14.36
N PRO A 252 -18.52 12.81 14.33
CA PRO A 252 -18.39 14.23 14.68
C PRO A 252 -18.15 14.46 16.18
N GLU A 253 -18.27 13.43 17.03
CA GLU A 253 -17.93 13.55 18.45
C GLU A 253 -16.41 13.53 18.70
N VAL A 254 -15.62 12.98 17.76
CA VAL A 254 -14.17 12.78 17.93
C VAL A 254 -13.30 13.35 16.81
N ALA A 255 -13.90 13.75 15.69
CA ALA A 255 -13.20 14.35 14.55
C ALA A 255 -13.92 15.64 14.07
N ALA A 256 -13.11 16.63 13.68
CA ALA A 256 -13.59 17.86 13.05
C ALA A 256 -13.89 17.67 11.56
N GLY A 257 -14.35 18.73 10.89
CA GLY A 257 -14.49 18.76 9.43
C GLY A 257 -15.77 18.11 8.86
N ASP A 258 -16.79 17.84 9.68
CA ASP A 258 -18.12 17.39 9.22
C ASP A 258 -18.07 16.19 8.25
N GLY A 259 -17.23 15.20 8.57
CA GLY A 259 -17.02 13.99 7.78
C GLY A 259 -16.22 14.17 6.48
N GLU A 260 -15.68 15.36 6.19
CA GLU A 260 -14.83 15.61 5.02
C GLU A 260 -13.57 14.74 5.01
N ALA A 261 -12.92 14.57 6.15
CA ALA A 261 -11.76 13.70 6.30
C ALA A 261 -12.09 12.24 5.90
N ALA A 262 -13.20 11.70 6.39
CA ALA A 262 -13.66 10.36 6.02
C ALA A 262 -14.02 10.23 4.53
N ARG A 263 -14.66 11.24 3.94
CA ARG A 263 -14.93 11.26 2.48
C ARG A 263 -13.63 11.23 1.68
N LEU A 264 -12.61 11.97 2.10
CA LEU A 264 -11.32 11.99 1.42
C LEU A 264 -10.60 10.63 1.51
N VAL A 265 -10.68 9.94 2.66
CA VAL A 265 -10.20 8.55 2.77
C VAL A 265 -10.94 7.63 1.79
N SER A 266 -12.25 7.80 1.62
CA SER A 266 -13.03 6.97 0.68
C SER A 266 -12.61 7.16 -0.79
N TYR A 267 -12.09 8.34 -1.15
CA TYR A 267 -11.53 8.60 -2.47
C TYR A 267 -10.18 7.90 -2.65
N ILE A 268 -9.25 8.03 -1.69
CA ILE A 268 -7.97 7.29 -1.71
C ILE A 268 -8.24 5.78 -1.83
N ARG A 269 -9.18 5.25 -1.05
CA ARG A 269 -9.55 3.84 -1.13
C ARG A 269 -10.07 3.42 -2.51
N ALA A 270 -10.78 4.30 -3.22
CA ALA A 270 -11.22 4.02 -4.59
C ALA A 270 -10.02 3.98 -5.55
N ASP A 271 -9.03 4.85 -5.34
CA ASP A 271 -7.80 4.96 -6.12
C ASP A 271 -6.91 3.70 -6.03
N GLU A 272 -7.01 2.92 -4.94
CA GLU A 272 -6.21 1.69 -4.79
C GLU A 272 -6.65 0.52 -5.67
N THR A 273 -7.87 0.55 -6.21
CA THR A 273 -8.39 -0.53 -7.05
C THR A 273 -7.47 -0.83 -8.25
N PRO A 274 -7.07 0.15 -9.09
CA PRO A 274 -6.11 -0.09 -10.15
C PRO A 274 -4.73 -0.52 -9.66
N HIS A 275 -4.25 -0.06 -8.50
CA HIS A 275 -2.94 -0.45 -7.94
C HIS A 275 -2.91 -1.95 -7.64
N VAL A 276 -3.85 -2.43 -6.84
CA VAL A 276 -4.01 -3.86 -6.56
C VAL A 276 -4.24 -4.65 -7.85
N GLY A 277 -5.07 -4.13 -8.75
CA GLY A 277 -5.46 -4.79 -9.99
C GLY A 277 -4.28 -5.10 -10.91
N TYR A 278 -3.44 -4.12 -11.23
CA TYR A 278 -2.32 -4.37 -12.15
C TYR A 278 -1.25 -5.25 -11.51
N ILE A 279 -0.97 -5.06 -10.21
CA ILE A 279 0.07 -5.83 -9.53
C ILE A 279 -0.30 -7.32 -9.47
N LYS A 280 -1.54 -7.63 -9.07
CA LYS A 280 -2.06 -9.01 -9.12
C LYS A 280 -1.93 -9.61 -10.51
N THR A 281 -2.27 -8.82 -11.53
CA THR A 281 -2.21 -9.28 -12.92
C THR A 281 -0.78 -9.64 -13.32
N VAL A 282 0.19 -8.77 -13.07
CA VAL A 282 1.60 -8.98 -13.40
C VAL A 282 2.17 -10.21 -12.67
N LEU A 283 1.92 -10.33 -11.37
CA LEU A 283 2.41 -11.50 -10.60
C LEU A 283 1.77 -12.80 -11.12
N SER A 284 0.48 -12.78 -11.48
CA SER A 284 -0.22 -13.93 -12.05
C SER A 284 0.31 -14.31 -13.45
N GLU A 285 0.57 -13.31 -14.29
CA GLU A 285 1.15 -13.51 -15.61
C GLU A 285 2.53 -14.16 -15.54
N LEU A 286 3.38 -13.72 -14.61
CA LEU A 286 4.71 -14.30 -14.40
C LEU A 286 4.63 -15.69 -13.74
N ARG A 287 3.70 -15.89 -12.80
CA ARG A 287 3.46 -17.17 -12.14
C ARG A 287 3.10 -18.30 -13.12
N ASP A 288 2.35 -17.99 -14.17
CA ASP A 288 1.89 -18.99 -15.14
C ASP A 288 2.80 -19.13 -16.38
N ARG A 289 4.00 -18.53 -16.34
CA ARG A 289 5.00 -18.56 -17.42
C ARG A 289 6.26 -19.31 -17.04
N THR A 290 7.17 -19.45 -18.00
CA THR A 290 8.47 -20.11 -17.80
C THR A 290 9.54 -19.05 -17.53
N ILE A 291 10.17 -19.13 -16.37
CA ILE A 291 11.30 -18.28 -15.99
C ILE A 291 12.59 -18.91 -16.49
N VAL A 292 13.43 -18.11 -17.13
CA VAL A 292 14.71 -18.54 -17.70
C VAL A 292 15.83 -18.18 -16.72
N GLY A 293 16.51 -19.20 -16.21
CA GLY A 293 17.80 -19.07 -15.52
C GLY A 293 18.97 -19.23 -16.48
N ASP A 294 20.17 -18.93 -16.00
CA ASP A 294 21.40 -19.06 -16.79
C ASP A 294 21.73 -20.53 -17.13
N GLU A 295 21.28 -21.50 -16.32
CA GLU A 295 21.50 -22.93 -16.54
C GLU A 295 20.21 -23.71 -16.83
N TYR A 296 19.10 -23.35 -16.19
CA TYR A 296 17.84 -24.10 -16.25
C TYR A 296 16.63 -23.21 -16.58
N MET A 297 15.52 -23.86 -16.93
CA MET A 297 14.21 -23.22 -17.02
C MET A 297 13.36 -23.66 -15.82
N TYR A 298 12.62 -22.72 -15.26
CA TYR A 298 11.80 -22.91 -14.08
C TYR A 298 10.34 -22.60 -14.36
N LEU A 299 9.45 -23.27 -13.65
CA LEU A 299 8.04 -22.92 -13.69
C LEU A 299 7.85 -21.65 -12.86
N GLY A 300 7.18 -20.63 -13.41
CA GLY A 300 6.98 -19.35 -12.75
C GLY A 300 6.37 -19.48 -11.37
N ARG A 301 5.44 -20.42 -11.19
CA ARG A 301 4.83 -20.73 -9.88
C ARG A 301 5.84 -21.15 -8.82
N GLU A 302 6.92 -21.85 -9.18
CA GLU A 302 7.94 -22.26 -8.20
C GLU A 302 8.73 -21.04 -7.69
N ILE A 303 8.88 -20.02 -8.52
CA ILE A 303 9.58 -18.77 -8.19
C ILE A 303 8.66 -17.79 -7.46
N VAL A 304 7.49 -17.51 -8.05
CA VAL A 304 6.53 -16.54 -7.51
C VAL A 304 5.92 -17.02 -6.20
N ASP A 305 5.56 -18.31 -6.08
CA ASP A 305 4.94 -18.81 -4.83
C ASP A 305 5.97 -18.81 -3.68
N SER A 306 7.25 -19.11 -3.94
CA SER A 306 8.33 -19.03 -2.93
C SER A 306 8.47 -17.61 -2.36
N ILE A 307 8.47 -16.61 -3.24
CA ILE A 307 8.56 -15.21 -2.85
C ILE A 307 7.30 -14.76 -2.11
N TRP A 308 6.14 -15.17 -2.61
CA TRP A 308 4.84 -14.88 -2.01
C TRP A 308 4.74 -15.41 -0.57
N ASP A 309 5.05 -16.70 -0.37
CA ASP A 309 4.97 -17.34 0.93
C ASP A 309 5.92 -16.69 1.94
N ALA A 310 7.15 -16.38 1.53
CA ALA A 310 8.13 -15.70 2.38
C ALA A 310 7.68 -14.28 2.75
N ALA A 311 7.13 -13.51 1.79
CA ALA A 311 6.65 -12.17 2.04
C ALA A 311 5.40 -12.17 2.95
N LEU A 312 4.50 -13.13 2.75
CA LEU A 312 3.30 -13.28 3.58
C LEU A 312 3.66 -13.66 5.03
N ASP A 313 4.60 -14.58 5.22
CA ASP A 313 5.12 -14.94 6.54
C ASP A 313 5.77 -13.74 7.23
N GLU A 314 6.64 -13.00 6.53
CA GLU A 314 7.26 -11.77 7.06
C GLU A 314 6.18 -10.75 7.47
N SER A 315 5.19 -10.51 6.62
CA SER A 315 4.15 -9.52 6.90
C SER A 315 3.29 -9.88 8.13
N LEU A 316 2.83 -11.14 8.23
CA LEU A 316 1.89 -11.55 9.28
C LEU A 316 2.57 -11.89 10.60
N ASN A 317 3.74 -12.54 10.55
CA ASN A 317 4.38 -13.10 11.74
C ASN A 317 5.52 -12.23 12.29
N VAL A 318 6.01 -11.25 11.52
CA VAL A 318 7.08 -10.34 11.97
C VAL A 318 6.59 -8.89 11.99
N ARG A 319 6.19 -8.35 10.83
CA ARG A 319 5.88 -6.92 10.70
C ARG A 319 4.62 -6.49 11.44
N TRP A 320 3.57 -7.31 11.39
CA TRP A 320 2.32 -6.99 12.07
C TRP A 320 2.49 -6.90 13.60
N PRO A 321 3.06 -7.91 14.31
CA PRO A 321 3.32 -7.79 15.74
C PRO A 321 4.23 -6.59 16.11
N GLU A 322 5.29 -6.36 15.34
CA GLU A 322 6.18 -5.20 15.55
C GLU A 322 5.43 -3.87 15.42
N GLY A 323 4.50 -3.78 14.47
CA GLY A 323 3.62 -2.63 14.28
C GLY A 323 2.70 -2.41 15.48
N VAL A 324 2.07 -3.46 15.99
CA VAL A 324 1.21 -3.39 17.19
C VAL A 324 2.02 -2.92 18.41
N ASP A 325 3.22 -3.47 18.61
CA ASP A 325 4.12 -3.07 19.71
C ASP A 325 4.54 -1.61 19.60
N LEU A 326 4.89 -1.15 18.39
CA LEU A 326 5.24 0.25 18.15
C LEU A 326 4.07 1.17 18.50
N THR A 327 2.87 0.86 18.00
CA THR A 327 1.67 1.65 18.26
C THR A 327 1.31 1.65 19.75
N MET A 328 1.49 0.54 20.46
CA MET A 328 1.29 0.53 21.91
C MET A 328 2.26 1.43 22.66
N ARG A 329 3.56 1.42 22.29
CA ARG A 329 4.53 2.33 22.90
C ARG A 329 4.18 3.80 22.67
N GLU A 330 3.66 4.14 21.48
CA GLU A 330 3.17 5.48 21.17
C GLU A 330 1.98 5.88 22.07
N ILE A 331 1.04 4.96 22.29
CA ILE A 331 -0.10 5.18 23.19
C ILE A 331 0.35 5.36 24.64
N GLU A 332 1.23 4.48 25.13
CA GLU A 332 1.77 4.55 26.49
C GLU A 332 2.52 5.87 26.74
N HIS A 333 3.27 6.33 25.75
CA HIS A 333 3.96 7.61 25.79
C HIS A 333 2.98 8.78 25.80
N ALA A 334 1.94 8.75 24.95
CA ALA A 334 0.95 9.83 24.88
C ALA A 334 0.15 10.01 26.19
N VAL A 335 0.07 8.97 27.02
CA VAL A 335 -0.61 9.04 28.33
C VAL A 335 0.34 9.17 29.51
N GLU A 336 1.64 9.34 29.25
CA GLU A 336 2.65 9.49 30.29
C GLU A 336 2.38 10.73 31.15
N GLY A 337 2.55 10.60 32.47
CA GLY A 337 2.31 11.69 33.43
C GLY A 337 0.84 12.02 33.72
N ARG A 338 -0.12 11.38 33.05
CA ARG A 338 -1.55 11.55 33.35
C ARG A 338 -1.94 10.89 34.69
N PRO A 339 -2.74 11.54 35.54
CA PRO A 339 -3.20 10.94 36.80
C PRO A 339 -4.17 9.78 36.60
N ASP A 340 -4.84 9.70 35.45
CA ASP A 340 -5.78 8.63 35.08
C ASP A 340 -5.18 7.56 34.15
N ARG A 341 -3.85 7.55 33.96
CA ARG A 341 -3.13 6.67 33.03
C ARG A 341 -3.57 5.21 33.11
N ASP A 342 -3.50 4.61 34.29
CA ASP A 342 -3.73 3.16 34.44
C ASP A 342 -5.19 2.80 34.13
N ALA A 343 -6.15 3.63 34.57
CA ALA A 343 -7.57 3.45 34.26
C ALA A 343 -7.87 3.64 32.76
N LEU A 344 -7.15 4.56 32.09
CA LEU A 344 -7.26 4.79 30.66
C LEU A 344 -6.74 3.57 29.87
N LEU A 345 -5.55 3.07 30.21
CA LEU A 345 -4.99 1.88 29.54
C LEU A 345 -5.85 0.64 29.78
N GLU A 346 -6.39 0.46 30.99
CA GLU A 346 -7.34 -0.61 31.28
C GLU A 346 -8.60 -0.51 30.39
N GLY A 347 -9.20 0.67 30.29
CA GLY A 347 -10.35 0.93 29.42
C GLY A 347 -10.03 0.72 27.93
N PHE A 348 -8.85 1.13 27.48
CA PHE A 348 -8.37 0.90 26.12
C PHE A 348 -8.24 -0.61 25.81
N HIS A 349 -7.60 -1.37 26.69
CA HIS A 349 -7.49 -2.83 26.51
C HIS A 349 -8.84 -3.53 26.62
N ALA A 350 -9.77 -3.01 27.43
CA ALA A 350 -11.12 -3.53 27.56
C ALA A 350 -11.88 -3.57 26.22
N LEU A 351 -11.61 -2.61 25.34
CA LEU A 351 -12.24 -2.46 24.01
C LEU A 351 -11.50 -3.19 22.89
N GLY A 352 -10.31 -3.74 23.17
CA GLY A 352 -9.46 -4.40 22.18
C GLY A 352 -9.90 -5.83 21.84
N SER A 353 -9.71 -6.21 20.58
CA SER A 353 -9.85 -7.60 20.10
C SER A 353 -8.57 -8.43 20.30
N ILE A 354 -7.46 -7.77 20.67
CA ILE A 354 -6.19 -8.40 21.04
C ILE A 354 -5.65 -7.77 22.33
N ARG A 355 -4.88 -8.55 23.11
CA ARG A 355 -4.19 -8.11 24.33
C ARG A 355 -2.83 -8.78 24.46
N PRO A 356 -1.85 -8.14 25.11
CA PRO A 356 -0.61 -8.82 25.45
C PRO A 356 -0.88 -9.90 26.50
N ASP A 357 -0.30 -11.08 26.30
CA ASP A 357 -0.26 -12.14 27.31
C ASP A 357 0.82 -11.86 28.37
N ARG A 358 1.10 -12.84 29.24
CA ARG A 358 2.10 -12.68 30.31
C ARG A 358 3.53 -12.60 29.80
N ASP A 359 3.78 -13.14 28.61
CA ASP A 359 5.09 -13.19 27.97
C ASP A 359 5.28 -12.03 26.97
N GLY A 360 4.26 -11.17 26.81
CA GLY A 360 4.28 -10.00 25.94
C GLY A 360 3.78 -10.29 24.52
N HIS A 361 3.26 -11.48 24.23
CA HIS A 361 2.73 -11.80 22.90
C HIS A 361 1.28 -11.33 22.75
N TRP A 362 0.93 -10.83 21.57
CA TRP A 362 -0.43 -10.42 21.25
C TRP A 362 -1.33 -11.64 20.99
N ILE A 363 -2.35 -11.81 21.84
CA ILE A 363 -3.34 -12.88 21.73
C ILE A 363 -4.74 -12.31 21.48
N GLY A 364 -5.55 -13.02 20.71
CA GLY A 364 -6.95 -12.69 20.48
C GLY A 364 -7.78 -12.79 21.77
N VAL A 365 -8.67 -11.82 21.97
CA VAL A 365 -9.67 -11.85 23.04
C VAL A 365 -10.92 -12.51 22.46
N HIS A 366 -11.21 -13.74 22.86
CA HIS A 366 -12.51 -14.35 22.58
C HIS A 366 -13.57 -13.58 23.37
N THR A 367 -14.40 -12.81 22.68
CA THR A 367 -15.63 -12.23 23.21
C THR A 367 -16.79 -13.21 23.17
#